data_AF-A0A940W4K0-F1
#
_entry.id   AF-A0A940W4K0-F1
#
_cell.length_a   1.000
_cell.length_b   1.000
_cell.length_c   1.000
_cell.angle_alpha   90.00
_cell.angle_beta   90.00
_cell.angle_gamma   90.00
#
_symmetry.space_group_name_H-M   'P 1'
#
loop_
_entity.id
_entity.type
_entity.pdbx_description
1 polymer ?
#
loop_
_entity_poly.entity_id
_entity_poly.type
_entity_poly.pdbx_seq_one_letter_code
_entity_poly.pdbx_strand_id
1 'polypeptide(L)'
;PRELGLNEVLSGMETTLRRILGDRIELSILHGDRLGKVKADLSQVEQVLVNLSMRARDAMPAGGKLVVETANADLDDAYARRHLFVRPGPYVMVAISDTGEGLDAEAQAQLFEPFAGSKDSEKGLDLSSVYGIVKQSEGYIWVHSEPGGGTTFKIYLPRMDGEAAVRPMPAERLRGSETVLVVEDEAVVLDILREVLSGHGYTVLTAANGEEGLRVLSSHPGPIHLLLTDVVMPMMAGPDLSDRAAALRPETRTLYISGYTEHTVIRHGVSRRGAGFLQKPFTPETVARKVREVLDASKAP
;
A
#
# COMPACT_ATOMS: atom_id res chain seq x y z
N PRO A 1 -8.48 3.82 -19.37
CA PRO A 1 -8.30 5.07 -18.57
C PRO A 1 -8.46 6.34 -19.42
N ARG A 2 -9.24 7.30 -18.90
CA ARG A 2 -9.47 8.61 -19.49
C ARG A 2 -9.46 9.69 -18.41
N GLU A 3 -9.47 10.95 -18.82
CA GLU A 3 -9.62 12.08 -17.91
C GLU A 3 -11.05 12.09 -17.33
N LEU A 4 -11.17 12.11 -16.00
CA LEU A 4 -12.44 12.01 -15.29
C LEU A 4 -12.57 13.08 -14.21
N GLY A 5 -13.74 13.73 -14.15
CA GLY A 5 -14.18 14.51 -13.00
C GLY A 5 -15.01 13.64 -12.06
N LEU A 6 -14.52 13.35 -10.84
CA LEU A 6 -15.19 12.42 -9.94
C LEU A 6 -16.56 12.91 -9.46
N ASN A 7 -16.80 14.22 -9.40
CA ASN A 7 -18.12 14.77 -9.09
C ASN A 7 -19.16 14.41 -10.15
N GLU A 8 -18.78 14.41 -11.44
CA GLU A 8 -19.66 14.05 -12.55
C GLU A 8 -20.00 12.56 -12.51
N VAL A 9 -19.01 11.70 -12.20
CA VAL A 9 -19.22 10.26 -12.02
C VAL A 9 -20.19 9.99 -10.88
N LEU A 10 -19.97 10.60 -9.71
CA LEU A 10 -20.85 10.42 -8.56
C LEU A 10 -22.28 10.91 -8.82
N SER A 11 -22.42 12.05 -9.48
CA SER A 11 -23.73 12.58 -9.86
C SER A 11 -24.46 11.63 -10.81
N GLY A 12 -23.75 11.07 -11.80
CA GLY A 12 -24.31 10.08 -12.73
C GLY A 12 -24.70 8.76 -12.08
N MET A 13 -24.05 8.41 -10.96
CA MET A 13 -24.30 7.18 -10.24
C MET A 13 -25.35 7.27 -9.13
N GLU A 14 -25.80 8.47 -8.74
CA GLU A 14 -26.68 8.66 -7.58
C GLU A 14 -27.90 7.72 -7.60
N THR A 15 -28.64 7.68 -8.71
CA THR A 15 -29.82 6.82 -8.88
C THR A 15 -29.49 5.33 -8.72
N THR A 16 -28.34 4.90 -9.27
CA THR A 16 -27.88 3.51 -9.17
C THR A 16 -27.52 3.15 -7.73
N LEU A 17 -26.80 4.04 -7.04
CA LEU A 17 -26.42 3.84 -5.63
C LEU A 17 -27.65 3.79 -4.73
N ARG A 18 -28.61 4.71 -4.89
CA ARG A 18 -29.88 4.68 -4.15
C ARG A 18 -30.62 3.35 -4.32
N ARG A 19 -30.66 2.82 -5.56
CA ARG A 19 -31.30 1.52 -5.83
C ARG A 19 -30.57 0.36 -5.15
N ILE A 20 -29.24 0.39 -5.08
CA ILE A 20 -28.45 -0.66 -4.41
C ILE A 20 -28.70 -0.66 -2.91
N LEU A 21 -28.72 0.53 -2.30
CA LEU A 21 -28.88 0.74 -0.85
C LEU A 21 -30.31 0.46 -0.38
N GLY A 22 -31.30 0.75 -1.24
CA GLY A 22 -32.72 0.62 -0.92
C GLY A 22 -33.22 1.71 0.04
N ASP A 23 -34.47 1.61 0.43
CA ASP A 23 -35.17 2.71 1.13
C ASP A 23 -34.78 2.88 2.61
N ARG A 24 -34.03 1.91 3.17
CA ARG A 24 -33.65 1.90 4.59
C ARG A 24 -32.34 2.63 4.88
N ILE A 25 -31.59 3.02 3.86
CA ILE A 25 -30.29 3.68 4.02
C ILE A 25 -30.34 5.05 3.35
N GLU A 26 -30.07 6.09 4.12
CA GLU A 26 -29.97 7.45 3.62
C GLU A 26 -28.63 7.62 2.87
N LEU A 27 -28.69 7.91 1.57
CA LEU A 27 -27.51 8.30 0.79
C LEU A 27 -27.33 9.82 0.78
N SER A 28 -26.17 10.27 1.22
CA SER A 28 -25.71 11.67 1.13
C SER A 28 -24.45 11.74 0.27
N ILE A 29 -24.47 12.55 -0.79
CA ILE A 29 -23.31 12.78 -1.66
C ILE A 29 -22.82 14.22 -1.43
N LEU A 30 -21.56 14.36 -1.02
CA LEU A 30 -20.93 15.65 -0.76
C LEU A 30 -19.85 15.90 -1.81
N HIS A 31 -20.12 16.83 -2.73
CA HIS A 31 -19.19 17.20 -3.78
C HIS A 31 -18.16 18.21 -3.28
N GLY A 32 -16.89 17.91 -3.46
CA GLY A 32 -15.81 18.85 -3.19
C GLY A 32 -15.75 19.98 -4.22
N ASP A 33 -15.41 21.17 -3.77
CA ASP A 33 -15.28 22.35 -4.60
C ASP A 33 -14.03 22.32 -5.48
N ARG A 34 -14.18 22.72 -6.75
CA ARG A 34 -13.08 22.84 -7.72
C ARG A 34 -12.16 21.60 -7.73
N LEU A 35 -12.79 20.43 -7.76
CA LEU A 35 -12.10 19.15 -7.77
C LEU A 35 -11.16 19.05 -8.98
N GLY A 36 -9.92 18.62 -8.76
CA GLY A 36 -9.01 18.26 -9.85
C GLY A 36 -9.56 17.09 -10.66
N LYS A 37 -9.03 16.90 -11.87
CA LYS A 37 -9.36 15.73 -12.69
C LYS A 37 -8.36 14.61 -12.44
N VAL A 38 -8.80 13.38 -12.61
CA VAL A 38 -7.98 12.17 -12.41
C VAL A 38 -7.91 11.35 -13.68
N LYS A 39 -6.89 10.51 -13.81
CA LYS A 39 -6.77 9.53 -14.88
C LYS A 39 -7.20 8.17 -14.36
N ALA A 40 -8.44 7.79 -14.66
CA ALA A 40 -8.98 6.49 -14.28
C ALA A 40 -9.92 5.95 -15.36
N ASP A 41 -10.29 4.68 -15.29
CA ASP A 41 -11.32 4.12 -16.15
C ASP A 41 -12.70 4.35 -15.53
N LEU A 42 -13.67 4.86 -16.31
CA LEU A 42 -15.01 5.17 -15.78
C LEU A 42 -15.65 3.92 -15.18
N SER A 43 -15.67 2.83 -15.95
CA SER A 43 -16.33 1.58 -15.56
C SER A 43 -15.74 0.99 -14.29
N GLN A 44 -14.43 1.18 -14.10
CA GLN A 44 -13.73 0.70 -12.91
C GLN A 44 -14.05 1.56 -11.68
N VAL A 45 -14.09 2.88 -11.83
CA VAL A 45 -14.51 3.78 -10.72
C VAL A 45 -15.95 3.49 -10.32
N GLU A 46 -16.84 3.28 -11.30
CA GLU A 46 -18.23 2.90 -11.05
C GLU A 46 -18.31 1.56 -10.28
N GLN A 47 -17.50 0.57 -10.68
CA GLN A 47 -17.44 -0.72 -10.00
C GLN A 47 -16.98 -0.60 -8.55
N VAL A 48 -15.98 0.25 -8.26
CA VAL A 48 -15.52 0.51 -6.89
C VAL A 48 -16.65 1.09 -6.04
N LEU A 49 -17.37 2.08 -6.56
CA LEU A 49 -18.50 2.69 -5.86
C LEU A 49 -19.63 1.70 -5.59
N VAL A 50 -19.95 0.83 -6.56
CA VAL A 50 -20.93 -0.25 -6.38
C VAL A 50 -20.49 -1.22 -5.28
N ASN A 51 -19.26 -1.71 -5.33
CA ASN A 51 -18.76 -2.70 -4.38
C ASN A 51 -18.80 -2.19 -2.94
N LEU A 52 -18.30 -0.97 -2.73
CA LEU A 52 -18.27 -0.37 -1.40
C LEU A 52 -19.67 -0.03 -0.90
N SER A 53 -20.60 0.37 -1.79
CA SER A 53 -21.99 0.64 -1.41
C SER A 53 -22.76 -0.63 -1.04
N MET A 54 -22.52 -1.74 -1.73
CA MET A 54 -23.10 -3.03 -1.35
C MET A 54 -22.58 -3.48 0.02
N ARG A 55 -21.28 -3.33 0.27
CA ARG A 55 -20.68 -3.65 1.58
C ARG A 55 -21.31 -2.81 2.69
N ALA A 56 -21.44 -1.50 2.47
CA ALA A 56 -22.10 -0.60 3.42
C ALA A 56 -23.54 -1.04 3.73
N ARG A 57 -24.31 -1.44 2.69
CA ARG A 57 -25.67 -1.97 2.89
C ARG A 57 -25.67 -3.23 3.74
N ASP A 58 -24.80 -4.17 3.43
CA ASP A 58 -24.75 -5.46 4.12
C ASP A 58 -24.32 -5.28 5.60
N ALA A 59 -23.52 -4.24 5.90
CA ALA A 59 -23.14 -3.82 7.24
C ALA A 59 -24.23 -3.00 7.98
N MET A 60 -25.34 -2.64 7.31
CA MET A 60 -26.45 -1.84 7.85
C MET A 60 -27.82 -2.54 7.68
N PRO A 61 -28.02 -3.76 8.22
CA PRO A 61 -29.26 -4.51 8.04
C PRO A 61 -30.50 -3.80 8.63
N ALA A 62 -30.32 -3.01 9.68
CA ALA A 62 -31.36 -2.20 10.32
C ALA A 62 -31.62 -0.85 9.62
N GLY A 63 -30.88 -0.52 8.56
CA GLY A 63 -30.82 0.81 7.98
C GLY A 63 -29.71 1.67 8.60
N GLY A 64 -29.53 2.88 8.07
CA GLY A 64 -28.45 3.77 8.49
C GLY A 64 -28.18 4.87 7.49
N LYS A 65 -26.96 5.38 7.47
CA LYS A 65 -26.53 6.43 6.56
C LYS A 65 -25.26 6.03 5.83
N LEU A 66 -25.24 6.26 4.52
CA LEU A 66 -24.04 6.22 3.70
C LEU A 66 -23.71 7.63 3.22
N VAL A 67 -22.50 8.09 3.52
CA VAL A 67 -21.97 9.37 3.04
C VAL A 67 -20.88 9.10 2.02
N VAL A 68 -21.01 9.64 0.82
CA VAL A 68 -19.98 9.62 -0.21
C VAL A 68 -19.48 11.04 -0.43
N GLU A 69 -18.22 11.31 -0.08
CA GLU A 69 -17.62 12.63 -0.16
C GLU A 69 -16.46 12.65 -1.16
N THR A 70 -16.27 13.79 -1.83
CA THR A 70 -15.06 14.08 -2.61
C THR A 70 -14.37 15.32 -2.11
N ALA A 71 -13.04 15.32 -2.14
CA ALA A 71 -12.26 16.51 -1.84
C ALA A 71 -10.92 16.51 -2.57
N ASN A 72 -10.33 17.69 -2.76
CA ASN A 72 -8.89 17.77 -3.05
C ASN A 72 -8.12 17.48 -1.76
N ALA A 73 -7.09 16.65 -1.83
CA ALA A 73 -6.23 16.33 -0.69
C ALA A 73 -4.77 16.45 -1.10
N ASP A 74 -3.99 17.21 -0.34
CA ASP A 74 -2.53 17.20 -0.46
C ASP A 74 -1.98 16.18 0.53
N LEU A 75 -1.48 15.06 0.00
CA LEU A 75 -0.84 14.04 0.82
C LEU A 75 0.58 14.54 1.13
N ASP A 76 0.74 15.13 2.31
CA ASP A 76 2.01 15.67 2.78
C ASP A 76 2.95 14.60 3.35
N ASP A 77 4.19 14.98 3.63
CA ASP A 77 5.20 14.11 4.24
C ASP A 77 4.81 13.61 5.64
N ALA A 78 3.82 14.20 6.32
CA ALA A 78 3.34 13.78 7.63
C ALA A 78 2.25 12.69 7.52
N TYR A 79 1.45 12.74 6.44
CA TYR A 79 0.44 11.77 6.08
C TYR A 79 1.07 10.54 5.41
N ALA A 80 2.06 10.75 4.51
CA ALA A 80 2.92 9.69 3.98
C ALA A 80 3.72 9.00 5.10
N ARG A 81 3.97 9.70 6.22
CA ARG A 81 4.59 9.18 7.46
C ARG A 81 3.68 8.29 8.31
N ARG A 82 2.40 8.12 7.97
CA ARG A 82 1.48 7.21 8.67
C ARG A 82 0.99 6.04 7.82
N HIS A 83 1.24 6.07 6.51
CA HIS A 83 0.75 5.06 5.57
C HIS A 83 1.86 4.70 4.57
N LEU A 84 2.28 3.42 4.55
CA LEU A 84 3.30 2.96 3.61
C LEU A 84 2.91 3.25 2.14
N PHE A 85 3.92 3.56 1.32
CA PHE A 85 3.86 3.63 -0.15
C PHE A 85 3.15 4.81 -0.81
N VAL A 86 2.82 5.88 -0.08
CA VAL A 86 2.16 7.06 -0.64
C VAL A 86 3.16 8.00 -1.31
N ARG A 87 3.00 8.30 -2.60
CA ARG A 87 3.70 9.40 -3.25
C ARG A 87 3.15 10.73 -2.69
N PRO A 88 3.98 11.61 -2.12
CA PRO A 88 3.52 12.93 -1.73
C PRO A 88 3.07 13.72 -2.95
N GLY A 89 1.99 14.47 -2.82
CA GLY A 89 1.48 15.27 -3.92
C GLY A 89 -0.02 15.59 -3.81
N PRO A 90 -0.56 16.25 -4.85
CA PRO A 90 -1.97 16.56 -4.95
C PRO A 90 -2.79 15.34 -5.43
N TYR A 91 -3.83 15.01 -4.68
CA TYR A 91 -4.76 13.92 -4.94
C TYR A 91 -6.20 14.44 -4.95
N VAL A 92 -7.07 13.67 -5.60
CA VAL A 92 -8.50 13.71 -5.36
C VAL A 92 -8.85 12.56 -4.44
N MET A 93 -9.49 12.87 -3.33
CA MET A 93 -9.99 11.91 -2.37
C MET A 93 -11.48 11.63 -2.66
N VAL A 94 -11.86 10.35 -2.60
CA VAL A 94 -13.24 9.87 -2.50
C VAL A 94 -13.36 9.09 -1.20
N ALA A 95 -14.23 9.49 -0.29
CA ALA A 95 -14.51 8.73 0.91
C ALA A 95 -15.95 8.25 0.97
N ILE A 96 -16.12 7.01 1.41
CA ILE A 96 -17.39 6.31 1.53
C ILE A 96 -17.51 5.85 2.98
N SER A 97 -18.41 6.48 3.71
CA SER A 97 -18.56 6.32 5.16
C SER A 97 -19.96 5.80 5.50
N ASP A 98 -20.03 4.61 6.08
CA ASP A 98 -21.28 4.04 6.60
C ASP A 98 -21.37 4.16 8.12
N THR A 99 -22.58 4.07 8.64
CA THR A 99 -22.88 4.00 10.09
C THR A 99 -23.23 2.58 10.52
N GLY A 100 -22.66 1.57 9.86
CA GLY A 100 -22.95 0.16 10.11
C GLY A 100 -22.29 -0.38 11.37
N GLU A 101 -22.29 -1.71 11.47
CA GLU A 101 -21.75 -2.42 12.64
C GLU A 101 -20.23 -2.26 12.82
N GLY A 102 -19.53 -1.74 11.81
CA GLY A 102 -18.08 -1.59 11.83
C GLY A 102 -17.33 -2.93 11.87
N LEU A 103 -16.04 -2.87 12.10
CA LEU A 103 -15.13 -4.02 12.08
C LEU A 103 -14.20 -3.95 13.28
N ASP A 104 -13.85 -5.10 13.82
CA ASP A 104 -12.75 -5.20 14.79
C ASP A 104 -11.38 -5.10 14.08
N ALA A 105 -10.32 -4.94 14.88
CA ALA A 105 -8.96 -4.75 14.37
C ALA A 105 -8.46 -5.96 13.56
N GLU A 106 -8.91 -7.17 13.87
CA GLU A 106 -8.52 -8.40 13.19
C GLU A 106 -9.17 -8.48 11.80
N ALA A 107 -10.48 -8.24 11.73
CA ALA A 107 -11.24 -8.16 10.48
C ALA A 107 -10.79 -6.99 9.60
N GLN A 108 -10.37 -5.86 10.18
CA GLN A 108 -9.82 -4.73 9.44
C GLN A 108 -8.44 -5.06 8.82
N ALA A 109 -7.57 -5.78 9.54
CA ALA A 109 -6.26 -6.19 9.04
C ALA A 109 -6.37 -7.19 7.87
N GLN A 110 -7.34 -8.10 7.94
CA GLN A 110 -7.57 -9.11 6.91
C GLN A 110 -8.39 -8.59 5.73
N LEU A 111 -8.94 -7.38 5.80
CA LEU A 111 -9.96 -6.86 4.87
C LEU A 111 -9.55 -6.85 3.39
N PHE A 112 -8.25 -6.81 3.10
CA PHE A 112 -7.69 -6.81 1.74
C PHE A 112 -7.05 -8.14 1.35
N GLU A 113 -7.11 -9.17 2.19
CA GLU A 113 -6.70 -10.52 1.80
C GLU A 113 -7.71 -11.10 0.78
N PRO A 114 -7.24 -11.86 -0.23
CA PRO A 114 -8.12 -12.61 -1.11
C PRO A 114 -9.08 -13.47 -0.27
N PHE A 115 -10.38 -13.43 -0.56
CA PHE A 115 -11.42 -14.19 0.15
C PHE A 115 -11.74 -13.74 1.58
N ALA A 116 -11.27 -12.56 2.02
CA ALA A 116 -11.63 -11.98 3.31
C ALA A 116 -13.07 -11.45 3.33
N GLY A 117 -14.03 -12.37 3.45
CA GLY A 117 -15.44 -12.03 3.55
C GLY A 117 -16.37 -13.14 3.10
N SER A 118 -16.81 -13.94 4.06
CA SER A 118 -17.93 -14.89 4.01
C SER A 118 -17.71 -16.24 3.30
N LYS A 119 -18.22 -17.28 3.98
CA LYS A 119 -18.23 -18.69 3.59
C LYS A 119 -19.27 -19.04 2.51
N ASP A 120 -19.85 -18.05 1.84
CA ASP A 120 -20.80 -18.25 0.74
C ASP A 120 -20.33 -17.45 -0.47
N SER A 121 -19.41 -18.07 -1.20
CA SER A 121 -18.92 -17.63 -2.50
C SER A 121 -20.07 -17.59 -3.51
N GLU A 122 -20.79 -16.46 -3.57
CA GLU A 122 -21.52 -15.97 -4.76
C GLU A 122 -22.14 -14.55 -4.62
N LYS A 123 -22.03 -13.83 -3.49
CA LYS A 123 -22.74 -12.53 -3.32
C LYS A 123 -21.93 -11.29 -2.91
N GLY A 124 -20.62 -11.38 -2.66
CA GLY A 124 -19.80 -10.20 -2.35
C GLY A 124 -18.78 -9.95 -3.45
N LEU A 125 -18.94 -8.87 -4.22
CA LEU A 125 -17.89 -8.42 -5.15
C LEU A 125 -16.63 -8.07 -4.34
N ASP A 126 -15.55 -8.77 -4.65
CA ASP A 126 -14.34 -8.92 -3.84
C ASP A 126 -13.62 -7.59 -3.61
N LEU A 127 -13.24 -7.27 -2.36
CA LEU A 127 -12.43 -6.10 -2.04
C LEU A 127 -11.04 -6.14 -2.69
N SER A 128 -10.57 -7.34 -3.07
CA SER A 128 -9.39 -7.50 -3.92
C SER A 128 -9.56 -6.78 -5.27
N SER A 129 -10.77 -6.77 -5.84
CA SER A 129 -11.07 -6.08 -7.10
C SER A 129 -11.08 -4.57 -6.93
N VAL A 130 -11.59 -4.08 -5.79
CA VAL A 130 -11.52 -2.66 -5.43
C VAL A 130 -10.07 -2.23 -5.30
N TYR A 131 -9.27 -3.00 -4.58
CA TYR A 131 -7.84 -2.75 -4.42
C TYR A 131 -7.12 -2.74 -5.79
N GLY A 132 -7.33 -3.76 -6.63
CA GLY A 132 -6.74 -3.86 -7.96
C GLY A 132 -7.08 -2.68 -8.87
N ILE A 133 -8.35 -2.24 -8.87
CA ILE A 133 -8.80 -1.07 -9.64
C ILE A 133 -8.10 0.21 -9.16
N VAL A 134 -8.07 0.43 -7.84
CA VAL A 134 -7.44 1.61 -7.24
C VAL A 134 -5.96 1.64 -7.60
N LYS A 135 -5.27 0.50 -7.54
CA LYS A 135 -3.85 0.39 -7.92
C LYS A 135 -3.59 0.58 -9.40
N GLN A 136 -4.46 0.06 -10.28
CA GLN A 136 -4.35 0.31 -11.72
C GLN A 136 -4.52 1.80 -12.07
N SER A 137 -5.17 2.56 -11.19
CA SER A 137 -5.31 4.02 -11.29
C SER A 137 -4.21 4.80 -10.53
N GLU A 138 -3.12 4.14 -10.16
CA GLU A 138 -2.00 4.70 -9.38
C GLU A 138 -2.44 5.31 -8.02
N GLY A 139 -3.54 4.80 -7.48
CA GLY A 139 -4.18 5.32 -6.28
C GLY A 139 -3.87 4.57 -4.99
N TYR A 140 -4.41 5.11 -3.90
CA TYR A 140 -4.34 4.54 -2.56
C TYR A 140 -5.74 4.34 -2.01
N ILE A 141 -5.93 3.28 -1.22
CA ILE A 141 -7.17 3.04 -0.48
C ILE A 141 -6.82 2.80 0.99
N TRP A 142 -7.55 3.45 1.88
CA TRP A 142 -7.48 3.22 3.32
C TRP A 142 -8.85 2.89 3.85
N VAL A 143 -8.86 2.11 4.92
CA VAL A 143 -10.06 1.79 5.67
C VAL A 143 -9.84 2.22 7.12
N HIS A 144 -10.87 2.84 7.69
CA HIS A 144 -10.97 3.08 9.12
C HIS A 144 -12.33 2.59 9.57
N SER A 145 -12.34 1.69 10.55
CA SER A 145 -13.54 1.10 11.09
C SER A 145 -13.39 0.91 12.59
N GLU A 146 -14.48 1.10 13.32
CA GLU A 146 -14.55 0.82 14.75
C GLU A 146 -15.83 0.01 15.02
N PRO A 147 -15.80 -1.01 15.89
CA PRO A 147 -17.01 -1.77 16.22
C PRO A 147 -18.13 -0.86 16.74
N GLY A 148 -19.28 -0.90 16.08
CA GLY A 148 -20.45 -0.05 16.35
C GLY A 148 -20.32 1.42 15.89
N GLY A 149 -19.17 1.81 15.33
CA GLY A 149 -18.90 3.16 14.83
C GLY A 149 -19.01 3.31 13.30
N GLY A 150 -19.23 2.20 12.59
CA GLY A 150 -19.29 2.16 11.13
C GLY A 150 -17.92 2.04 10.45
N THR A 151 -17.91 2.09 9.12
CA THR A 151 -16.69 1.97 8.31
C THR A 151 -16.54 3.13 7.35
N THR A 152 -15.31 3.62 7.21
CA THR A 152 -14.93 4.65 6.24
C THR A 152 -13.84 4.14 5.33
N PHE A 153 -14.12 4.06 4.05
CA PHE A 153 -13.12 3.84 3.00
C PHE A 153 -12.69 5.19 2.42
N LYS A 154 -11.40 5.45 2.31
CA LYS A 154 -10.85 6.64 1.65
C LYS A 154 -9.96 6.24 0.49
N ILE A 155 -10.32 6.65 -0.71
CA ILE A 155 -9.59 6.38 -1.94
C ILE A 155 -8.94 7.67 -2.42
N TYR A 156 -7.67 7.63 -2.77
CA TYR A 156 -6.89 8.77 -3.24
C TYR A 156 -6.40 8.47 -4.65
N LEU A 157 -6.80 9.31 -5.60
CA LEU A 157 -6.40 9.21 -7.00
C LEU A 157 -5.51 10.42 -7.36
N PRO A 158 -4.35 10.22 -8.00
CA PRO A 158 -3.47 11.31 -8.37
C PRO A 158 -4.18 12.36 -9.24
N ARG A 159 -3.97 13.63 -8.94
CA ARG A 159 -4.49 14.73 -9.76
C ARG A 159 -3.68 14.92 -11.03
N MET A 160 -4.37 15.12 -12.14
CA MET A 160 -3.77 15.35 -13.47
C MET A 160 -3.16 16.74 -13.60
N ASP A 161 -3.76 17.76 -12.97
CA ASP A 161 -3.21 19.12 -12.88
C ASP A 161 -2.09 19.23 -11.83
N GLY A 162 -1.75 18.09 -11.22
CA GLY A 162 -0.85 17.90 -10.11
C GLY A 162 0.53 17.39 -10.50
N GLU A 163 1.08 17.81 -11.64
CA GLU A 163 2.55 17.81 -11.84
C GLU A 163 3.18 18.82 -10.87
N ALA A 164 3.08 18.57 -9.56
CA ALA A 164 3.96 19.18 -8.60
C ALA A 164 5.36 18.63 -8.94
N ALA A 165 6.18 19.52 -9.48
CA ALA A 165 7.56 19.30 -9.85
C ALA A 165 8.40 18.76 -8.68
N VAL A 166 8.30 17.47 -8.39
CA VAL A 166 9.46 16.74 -7.87
C VAL A 166 10.39 16.68 -9.06
N ARG A 167 11.44 17.51 -9.07
CA ARG A 167 12.52 17.40 -10.05
C ARG A 167 12.86 15.92 -10.19
N PRO A 168 12.61 15.28 -11.34
CA PRO A 168 13.11 13.94 -11.56
C PRO A 168 14.63 14.08 -11.55
N MET A 169 15.30 13.57 -10.51
CA MET A 169 16.68 13.15 -10.73
C MET A 169 16.63 12.09 -11.83
N PRO A 170 17.55 12.11 -12.81
CA PRO A 170 17.45 11.25 -13.98
C PRO A 170 17.23 9.80 -13.56
N ALA A 171 16.14 9.18 -14.04
CA ALA A 171 15.78 7.79 -13.78
C ALA A 171 16.91 6.79 -14.13
N GLU A 172 17.89 7.23 -14.91
CA GLU A 172 19.10 6.49 -15.25
C GLU A 172 19.99 6.17 -14.03
N ARG A 173 19.97 6.97 -12.95
CA ARG A 173 20.84 6.75 -11.78
C ARG A 173 20.32 5.77 -10.74
N LEU A 174 19.03 5.43 -10.76
CA LEU A 174 18.42 4.53 -9.76
C LEU A 174 18.26 3.09 -10.26
N ARG A 175 18.62 2.84 -11.53
CA ARG A 175 18.59 1.50 -12.11
C ARG A 175 19.72 0.63 -11.57
N GLY A 176 19.48 -0.66 -11.47
CA GLY A 176 20.47 -1.66 -11.13
C GLY A 176 20.23 -2.94 -11.90
N SER A 177 21.15 -3.89 -11.75
CA SER A 177 21.02 -5.27 -12.26
C SER A 177 21.32 -6.29 -11.17
N GLU A 178 21.52 -5.82 -9.94
CA GLU A 178 21.86 -6.62 -8.79
C GLU A 178 20.66 -7.46 -8.34
N THR A 179 20.94 -8.65 -7.81
CA THR A 179 19.96 -9.49 -7.12
C THR A 179 19.69 -8.97 -5.70
N VAL A 180 18.42 -8.72 -5.37
CA VAL A 180 17.94 -8.31 -4.04
C VAL A 180 16.98 -9.37 -3.51
N LEU A 181 17.23 -9.85 -2.29
CA LEU A 181 16.28 -10.68 -1.54
C LEU A 181 15.44 -9.78 -0.64
N VAL A 182 14.13 -9.79 -0.82
CA VAL A 182 13.16 -9.08 0.02
C VAL A 182 12.49 -10.09 0.96
N VAL A 183 12.52 -9.80 2.26
CA VAL A 183 11.88 -10.61 3.30
C VAL A 183 10.95 -9.73 4.12
N GLU A 184 9.65 -9.99 4.00
CA GLU A 184 8.56 -9.21 4.60
C GLU A 184 7.36 -10.15 4.75
N ASP A 185 6.72 -10.15 5.91
CA ASP A 185 5.60 -11.04 6.25
C ASP A 185 4.25 -10.53 5.75
N GLU A 186 4.11 -9.22 5.55
CA GLU A 186 2.92 -8.63 4.94
C GLU A 186 2.98 -8.75 3.41
N ALA A 187 2.19 -9.69 2.85
CA ALA A 187 2.21 -10.02 1.42
C ALA A 187 2.05 -8.80 0.49
N VAL A 188 1.22 -7.83 0.89
CA VAL A 188 0.98 -6.58 0.15
C VAL A 188 2.26 -5.74 0.07
N VAL A 189 3.01 -5.63 1.18
CA VAL A 189 4.26 -4.87 1.24
C VAL A 189 5.34 -5.58 0.43
N LEU A 190 5.41 -6.91 0.52
CA LEU A 190 6.34 -7.74 -0.23
C LEU A 190 6.15 -7.58 -1.76
N ASP A 191 4.91 -7.61 -2.24
CA ASP A 191 4.59 -7.45 -3.66
C ASP A 191 4.95 -6.05 -4.17
N ILE A 192 4.68 -5.01 -3.39
CA ILE A 192 5.03 -3.63 -3.77
C ILE A 192 6.56 -3.48 -3.85
N LEU A 193 7.30 -3.95 -2.85
CA LEU A 193 8.76 -3.91 -2.86
C LEU A 193 9.33 -4.65 -4.07
N ARG A 194 8.74 -5.80 -4.43
CA ARG A 194 9.12 -6.56 -5.62
C ARG A 194 8.88 -5.76 -6.90
N GLU A 195 7.69 -5.18 -7.07
CA GLU A 195 7.35 -4.42 -8.28
C GLU A 195 8.24 -3.19 -8.44
N VAL A 196 8.43 -2.42 -7.37
CA VAL A 196 9.26 -1.21 -7.36
C VAL A 196 10.70 -1.54 -7.74
N LEU A 197 11.31 -2.55 -7.12
CA LEU A 197 12.69 -2.90 -7.40
C LEU A 197 12.85 -3.54 -8.78
N SER A 198 11.91 -4.39 -9.20
CA SER A 198 11.92 -4.98 -10.54
C SER A 198 11.78 -3.91 -11.63
N GLY A 199 10.95 -2.89 -11.41
CA GLY A 199 10.82 -1.72 -12.30
C GLY A 199 12.10 -0.90 -12.45
N HIS A 200 13.00 -0.98 -11.45
CA HIS A 200 14.33 -0.38 -11.49
C HIS A 200 15.42 -1.33 -12.05
N GLY A 201 15.05 -2.52 -12.53
CA GLY A 201 15.96 -3.46 -13.19
C GLY A 201 16.64 -4.48 -12.28
N TYR A 202 16.36 -4.45 -10.97
CA TYR A 202 16.90 -5.44 -10.03
C TYR A 202 16.28 -6.82 -10.28
N THR A 203 17.05 -7.88 -10.03
CA THR A 203 16.50 -9.24 -9.93
C THR A 203 15.98 -9.42 -8.51
N VAL A 204 14.67 -9.58 -8.33
CA VAL A 204 14.08 -9.67 -7.00
C VAL A 204 13.72 -11.10 -6.63
N LEU A 205 14.26 -11.57 -5.52
CA LEU A 205 13.85 -12.79 -4.82
C LEU A 205 12.98 -12.39 -3.63
N THR A 206 11.96 -13.17 -3.29
CA THR A 206 11.02 -12.86 -2.21
C THR A 206 10.90 -14.01 -1.22
N ALA A 207 10.63 -13.68 0.04
CA ALA A 207 10.31 -14.64 1.09
C ALA A 207 9.34 -14.00 2.10
N ALA A 208 8.38 -14.78 2.61
CA ALA A 208 7.33 -14.29 3.50
C ALA A 208 7.72 -14.30 4.99
N ASN A 209 8.94 -14.72 5.33
CA ASN A 209 9.47 -14.77 6.71
C ASN A 209 10.96 -15.10 6.70
N GLY A 210 11.60 -14.97 7.87
CA GLY A 210 13.04 -15.20 7.97
C GLY A 210 13.51 -16.63 7.71
N GLU A 211 12.72 -17.67 8.00
CA GLU A 211 13.12 -19.05 7.67
C GLU A 211 13.12 -19.30 6.15
N GLU A 212 12.11 -18.79 5.45
CA GLU A 212 12.07 -18.82 4.00
C GLU A 212 13.20 -17.99 3.39
N GLY A 213 13.47 -16.80 3.93
CA GLY A 213 14.59 -15.96 3.51
C GLY A 213 15.93 -16.70 3.64
N LEU A 214 16.12 -17.43 4.74
CA LEU A 214 17.31 -18.25 4.97
C LEU A 214 17.41 -19.42 3.98
N ARG A 215 16.29 -20.06 3.63
CA ARG A 215 16.25 -21.09 2.58
C ARG A 215 16.65 -20.53 1.23
N VAL A 216 16.15 -19.34 0.86
CA VAL A 216 16.52 -18.66 -0.40
C VAL A 216 18.01 -18.32 -0.41
N LEU A 217 18.54 -17.76 0.69
CA LEU A 217 19.97 -17.49 0.85
C LEU A 217 20.83 -18.76 0.67
N SER A 218 20.36 -19.89 1.17
CA SER A 218 21.11 -21.16 1.12
C SER A 218 21.05 -21.84 -0.25
N SER A 219 19.93 -21.74 -0.96
CA SER A 219 19.65 -22.54 -2.15
C SER A 219 19.84 -21.80 -3.47
N HIS A 220 19.78 -20.46 -3.48
CA HIS A 220 19.91 -19.69 -4.72
C HIS A 220 21.34 -19.80 -5.29
N PRO A 221 21.52 -20.25 -6.55
CA PRO A 221 22.86 -20.50 -7.08
C PRO A 221 23.66 -19.22 -7.42
N GLY A 222 22.98 -18.10 -7.64
CA GLY A 222 23.59 -16.82 -8.02
C GLY A 222 24.00 -15.95 -6.82
N PRO A 223 24.65 -14.79 -7.09
CA PRO A 223 24.91 -13.80 -6.05
C PRO A 223 23.61 -13.18 -5.53
N ILE A 224 23.57 -12.87 -4.24
CA ILE A 224 22.55 -12.04 -3.59
C ILE A 224 23.31 -10.84 -3.04
N HIS A 225 23.07 -9.65 -3.57
CA HIS A 225 23.88 -8.47 -3.26
C HIS A 225 23.31 -7.70 -2.07
N LEU A 226 22.00 -7.77 -1.88
CA LEU A 226 21.30 -7.11 -0.79
C LEU A 226 20.20 -8.01 -0.24
N LEU A 227 20.16 -8.12 1.09
CA LEU A 227 19.02 -8.54 1.89
C LEU A 227 18.27 -7.30 2.36
N LEU A 228 17.05 -7.10 1.86
CA LEU A 228 16.09 -6.14 2.36
C LEU A 228 15.12 -6.89 3.28
N THR A 229 15.13 -6.62 4.59
CA THR A 229 14.34 -7.39 5.56
C THR A 229 13.61 -6.47 6.52
N ASP A 230 12.36 -6.81 6.87
CA ASP A 230 11.71 -6.22 8.03
C ASP A 230 12.40 -6.68 9.32
N VAL A 231 12.33 -5.86 10.36
CA VAL A 231 12.99 -6.13 11.64
C VAL A 231 12.17 -7.09 12.47
N VAL A 232 10.86 -6.88 12.52
CA VAL A 232 9.93 -7.68 13.30
C VAL A 232 9.14 -8.54 12.33
N MET A 233 9.37 -9.85 12.38
CA MET A 233 8.65 -10.82 11.55
C MET A 233 8.45 -12.12 12.34
N PRO A 234 7.41 -12.91 12.03
CA PRO A 234 7.20 -14.21 12.64
C PRO A 234 8.34 -15.20 12.33
N MET A 235 8.50 -16.19 13.20
CA MET A 235 9.52 -17.26 13.17
C MET A 235 10.98 -16.80 13.35
N MET A 236 11.43 -15.80 12.62
CA MET A 236 12.80 -15.27 12.72
C MET A 236 12.81 -13.77 12.41
N ALA A 237 13.32 -12.99 13.37
CA ALA A 237 13.45 -11.54 13.24
C ALA A 237 14.55 -11.16 12.24
N GLY A 238 14.44 -9.97 11.64
CA GLY A 238 15.40 -9.46 10.65
C GLY A 238 16.86 -9.48 11.12
N PRO A 239 17.18 -9.07 12.36
CA PRO A 239 18.55 -9.13 12.86
C PRO A 239 19.13 -10.55 12.92
N ASP A 240 18.34 -11.53 13.39
CA ASP A 240 18.76 -12.93 13.44
C ASP A 240 18.98 -13.50 12.03
N LEU A 241 18.11 -13.11 11.09
CA LEU A 241 18.26 -13.47 9.68
C LEU A 241 19.54 -12.87 9.08
N SER A 242 19.83 -11.60 9.35
CA SER A 242 21.02 -10.91 8.85
C SER A 242 22.31 -11.54 9.39
N ASP A 243 22.37 -11.87 10.67
CA ASP A 243 23.53 -12.55 11.27
C ASP A 243 23.78 -13.91 10.61
N ARG A 244 22.72 -14.68 10.34
CA ARG A 244 22.84 -15.95 9.61
C ARG A 244 23.18 -15.76 8.14
N ALA A 245 22.63 -14.73 7.50
CA ALA A 245 22.93 -14.35 6.13
C ALA A 245 24.41 -13.99 5.97
N ALA A 246 24.98 -13.25 6.92
CA ALA A 246 26.39 -12.87 6.93
C ALA A 246 27.33 -14.08 7.09
N ALA A 247 26.91 -15.12 7.81
CA ALA A 247 27.66 -16.37 7.92
C ALA A 247 27.62 -17.19 6.62
N LEU A 248 26.48 -17.22 5.93
CA LEU A 248 26.30 -17.97 4.67
C LEU A 248 26.87 -17.23 3.45
N ARG A 249 26.72 -15.91 3.42
CA ARG A 249 27.07 -15.02 2.30
C ARG A 249 27.65 -13.71 2.83
N PRO A 250 28.95 -13.67 3.15
CA PRO A 250 29.61 -12.49 3.70
C PRO A 250 29.52 -11.24 2.80
N GLU A 251 29.34 -11.44 1.49
CA GLU A 251 29.24 -10.38 0.47
C GLU A 251 27.84 -9.71 0.43
N THR A 252 26.82 -10.35 1.02
CA THR A 252 25.44 -9.84 1.04
C THR A 252 25.32 -8.70 2.05
N ARG A 253 24.84 -7.54 1.60
CA ARG A 253 24.53 -6.41 2.50
C ARG A 253 23.16 -6.56 3.11
N THR A 254 22.93 -5.85 4.21
CA THR A 254 21.61 -5.80 4.83
C THR A 254 21.08 -4.37 4.86
N LEU A 255 19.85 -4.20 4.40
CA LEU A 255 19.02 -3.01 4.59
C LEU A 255 17.81 -3.42 5.42
N TYR A 256 17.70 -2.86 6.62
CA TYR A 256 16.57 -3.11 7.50
C TYR A 256 15.43 -2.16 7.19
N ILE A 257 14.22 -2.68 7.15
CA ILE A 257 12.99 -1.91 7.21
C ILE A 257 12.57 -1.85 8.69
N SER A 258 12.30 -0.66 9.24
CA SER A 258 12.04 -0.52 10.69
C SER A 258 11.03 0.57 11.04
N GLY A 259 10.12 0.30 11.96
CA GLY A 259 9.19 1.27 12.55
C GLY A 259 9.86 2.29 13.50
N TYR A 260 9.08 3.27 13.97
CA TYR A 260 9.57 4.39 14.80
C TYR A 260 10.17 3.94 16.14
N THR A 261 9.59 2.91 16.77
CA THR A 261 10.05 2.33 18.03
C THR A 261 11.26 1.41 17.84
N GLU A 262 11.26 0.63 16.74
CA GLU A 262 12.31 -0.32 16.38
C GLU A 262 13.63 0.37 16.00
N HIS A 263 13.57 1.47 15.26
CA HIS A 263 14.75 2.20 14.81
C HIS A 263 15.65 2.66 15.98
N THR A 264 15.04 2.99 17.13
CA THR A 264 15.78 3.43 18.32
C THR A 264 16.49 2.27 19.03
N VAL A 265 15.85 1.10 19.07
CA VAL A 265 16.40 -0.12 19.69
C VAL A 265 17.57 -0.67 18.87
N ILE A 266 17.45 -0.67 17.54
CA ILE A 266 18.47 -1.22 16.65
C ILE A 266 19.70 -0.31 16.56
N ARG A 267 19.53 1.02 16.58
CA ARG A 267 20.67 1.96 16.63
C ARG A 267 21.55 1.78 17.87
N HIS A 268 20.99 1.34 18.99
CA HIS A 268 21.73 1.12 20.23
C HIS A 268 22.29 -0.32 20.36
N GLY A 269 21.70 -1.31 19.66
CA GLY A 269 22.09 -2.72 19.75
C GLY A 269 22.93 -3.26 18.57
N VAL A 270 22.76 -2.71 17.35
CA VAL A 270 23.31 -3.29 16.11
C VAL A 270 24.27 -2.30 15.44
N SER A 271 25.36 -1.99 16.13
CA SER A 271 26.55 -1.39 15.53
C SER A 271 27.39 -2.48 14.84
N ARG A 272 26.82 -3.19 13.86
CA ARG A 272 27.55 -4.20 13.09
C ARG A 272 27.40 -3.95 11.59
N ARG A 273 28.52 -3.52 10.99
CA ARG A 273 28.90 -3.69 9.57
C ARG A 273 27.99 -3.03 8.53
N GLY A 274 27.93 -1.69 8.51
CA GLY A 274 27.44 -0.96 7.33
C GLY A 274 25.98 -1.23 6.95
N ALA A 275 25.18 -1.77 7.88
CA ALA A 275 23.76 -2.01 7.65
C ALA A 275 23.03 -0.69 7.40
N GLY A 276 22.30 -0.63 6.29
CA GLY A 276 21.42 0.49 5.99
C GLY A 276 20.10 0.35 6.74
N PHE A 277 19.42 1.48 6.94
CA PHE A 277 18.08 1.52 7.51
C PHE A 277 17.13 2.27 6.58
N LEU A 278 15.93 1.71 6.40
CA LEU A 278 14.79 2.32 5.78
C LEU A 278 13.69 2.42 6.84
N GLN A 279 13.33 3.65 7.19
CA GLN A 279 12.32 3.88 8.21
C GLN A 279 10.92 3.70 7.62
N LYS A 280 10.07 2.91 8.29
CA LYS A 280 8.63 2.83 8.04
C LYS A 280 7.96 4.13 8.56
N PRO A 281 7.03 4.69 7.77
CA PRO A 281 6.70 4.31 6.40
C PRO A 281 7.65 4.95 5.37
N PHE A 282 7.72 4.30 4.21
CA PHE A 282 8.58 4.68 3.10
C PHE A 282 7.79 4.70 1.78
N THR A 283 8.32 5.45 0.81
CA THR A 283 7.81 5.55 -0.56
C THR A 283 8.62 4.66 -1.52
N PRO A 284 8.06 4.25 -2.67
CA PRO A 284 8.81 3.55 -3.72
C PRO A 284 10.14 4.22 -4.08
N GLU A 285 10.16 5.55 -4.19
CA GLU A 285 11.37 6.32 -4.52
C GLU A 285 12.39 6.27 -3.40
N THR A 286 11.97 6.28 -2.14
CA THR A 286 12.89 6.15 -1.01
C THR A 286 13.47 4.75 -0.90
N VAL A 287 12.71 3.71 -1.25
CA VAL A 287 13.21 2.32 -1.35
C VAL A 287 14.29 2.25 -2.43
N ALA A 288 13.97 2.65 -3.66
CA ALA A 288 14.89 2.57 -4.80
C ALA A 288 16.19 3.35 -4.54
N ARG A 289 16.07 4.55 -3.95
CA ARG A 289 17.22 5.38 -3.57
C ARG A 289 18.07 4.72 -2.50
N LYS A 290 17.45 4.18 -1.44
CA LYS A 290 18.20 3.60 -0.32
C LYS A 290 18.89 2.30 -0.73
N VAL A 291 18.22 1.49 -1.54
CA VAL A 291 18.81 0.29 -2.15
C VAL A 291 20.02 0.68 -3.00
N ARG A 292 19.89 1.69 -3.87
CA ARG A 292 21.01 2.16 -4.71
C ARG A 292 22.17 2.69 -3.87
N GLU A 293 21.89 3.49 -2.84
CA GLU A 293 22.89 4.01 -1.90
C GLU A 293 23.68 2.89 -1.21
N VAL A 294 23.00 1.87 -0.66
CA VAL A 294 23.63 0.73 0.00
C VAL A 294 24.42 -0.13 -0.99
N LEU A 295 23.92 -0.28 -2.22
CA LEU A 295 24.60 -1.04 -3.26
C LEU A 295 25.84 -0.31 -3.83
N ASP A 296 25.83 1.02 -3.89
CA ASP A 296 26.94 1.84 -4.42
C ASP A 296 27.99 2.21 -3.38
N ALA A 297 27.65 2.21 -2.09
CA ALA A 297 28.61 2.43 -1.01
C ALA A 297 29.78 1.41 -1.02
N SER A 298 29.69 0.32 -1.79
CA SER A 298 30.78 -0.64 -2.00
C SER A 298 31.60 -0.44 -3.26
N LYS A 299 31.21 0.49 -4.14
CA LYS A 299 31.98 0.83 -5.34
C LYS A 299 32.96 1.96 -5.08
N ALA A 300 32.95 2.55 -3.88
CA ALA A 300 33.97 3.50 -3.46
C ALA A 300 35.31 2.75 -3.28
N PRO A 301 36.40 3.20 -3.93
CA PRO A 301 37.72 2.55 -3.88
C PRO A 301 38.37 2.60 -2.49
#